data_AF-A0A8C5DT95-F1
#
_entry.id   AF-A0A8C5DT95-F1
#
_cell.length_a   1.000
_cell.length_b   1.000
_cell.length_c   1.000
_cell.angle_alpha   90.00
_cell.angle_beta   90.00
_cell.angle_gamma   90.00
#
_symmetry.space_group_name_H-M   'P 1'
#
loop_
_entity.id
_entity.type
_entity.pdbx_description
1 polymer ?
#
loop_
_entity_poly.entity_id
_entity_poly.type
_entity_poly.pdbx_seq_one_letter_code
_entity_poly.pdbx_strand_id
1 'polypeptide(L)'
;MVQRYELLQKQLLRLEEAEGGYEQFTQSYKTFGVQRQPDNSLHFKEWAPAAEALFLTGDFNGWNKFSNPYTKKEYGKWELILQPKHDNSPAVDHNTKLKVVVHTKKGERLYRISPWAKYVIQEEKSVIYDWIHWDPPHLYTPRSLRIYEAHVGIASPEGKIASYTNFTTNVLPHIKELGYNCIQLMAIMEHAYYASFGYQVTSFFAASSRYGTPEELKQLIDVAHSMGIMVLLDVVHSHASKNTEDGLNHFDGSDSCFFHAPPRGEHTMWDSRLFNYSSWEVLRFLLSNLRWWMDEYRFDGFRFDGVTSMLYHHHGMGAGFSGDYSEYFGLQVDEDSLVYLMLANHILHTLYPDCITIAEDVSGMPAMCRGVEEGGLGFDYRLAMAIPDKWIQILKERKDEDWNMGNIVFTLTNRRYGEKCIAYAESHDQALVGDKTLAFWLMDKEMYSNMSSHIPMTAVIDRGIQLHKMIRLITHALGGEGYLNFIGNEFGHPEWLDFPREGNNQSYHYARRQFNLVDMDHLRYYQLYAFDRDMNRTEDKYGWLAAPPAFISAQHEEDKVIVFDRGNVLFIFNFHHTKSFQDYRVGVDIPGKYPFGSNIFQKYFFYQIFFFFLLF
;
A
#
# COMPACT_ATOMS: atom_id res chain seq x y z
N MET A 1 -11.92 -19.30 -16.03
CA MET A 1 -10.50 -19.17 -16.37
C MET A 1 -10.29 -19.02 -17.87
N VAL A 2 -10.53 -20.05 -18.71
CA VAL A 2 -10.31 -19.97 -20.18
C VAL A 2 -10.83 -18.68 -20.83
N GLN A 3 -12.12 -18.35 -20.65
CA GLN A 3 -12.73 -17.09 -21.14
C GLN A 3 -11.98 -15.82 -20.69
N ARG A 4 -11.44 -15.76 -19.46
CA ARG A 4 -10.67 -14.60 -18.96
C ARG A 4 -9.35 -14.45 -19.71
N TYR A 5 -8.67 -15.57 -19.98
CA TYR A 5 -7.45 -15.58 -20.79
C TYR A 5 -7.75 -15.23 -22.26
N GLU A 6 -8.85 -15.70 -22.83
CA GLU A 6 -9.30 -15.32 -24.17
C GLU A 6 -9.60 -13.80 -24.26
N LEU A 7 -10.22 -13.21 -23.24
CA LEU A 7 -10.43 -11.76 -23.14
C LEU A 7 -9.11 -10.99 -23.05
N LEU A 8 -8.15 -11.45 -22.23
CA LEU A 8 -6.80 -10.86 -22.15
C LEU A 8 -6.10 -10.93 -23.51
N GLN A 9 -6.03 -12.10 -24.14
CA GLN A 9 -5.35 -12.28 -25.44
C GLN A 9 -5.98 -11.42 -26.54
N LYS A 10 -7.32 -11.34 -26.59
CA LYS A 10 -8.05 -10.44 -27.49
C LYS A 10 -7.70 -8.97 -27.26
N GLN A 11 -7.52 -8.57 -26.00
CA GLN A 11 -7.23 -7.17 -25.66
C GLN A 11 -5.75 -6.81 -25.85
N LEU A 12 -4.82 -7.75 -25.66
CA LEU A 12 -3.41 -7.61 -26.04
C LEU A 12 -3.24 -7.49 -27.56
N LEU A 13 -3.93 -8.34 -28.35
CA LEU A 13 -3.92 -8.25 -29.81
C LEU A 13 -4.41 -6.87 -30.29
N ARG A 14 -5.46 -6.31 -29.68
CA ARG A 14 -5.93 -4.95 -30.00
C ARG A 14 -4.89 -3.87 -29.70
N LEU A 15 -4.08 -4.02 -28.64
CA LEU A 15 -3.01 -3.07 -28.30
C LEU A 15 -1.86 -3.16 -29.33
N GLU A 16 -1.56 -4.37 -29.80
CA GLU A 16 -0.60 -4.59 -30.90
C GLU A 16 -1.09 -3.93 -32.20
N GLU A 17 -2.31 -4.27 -32.63
CA GLU A 17 -2.91 -3.79 -33.89
C GLU A 17 -3.14 -2.27 -33.95
N ALA A 18 -3.53 -1.63 -32.84
CA ALA A 18 -3.96 -0.23 -32.82
C ALA A 18 -2.90 0.77 -32.31
N GLU A 19 -1.94 0.32 -31.49
CA GLU A 19 -1.00 1.21 -30.79
C GLU A 19 0.48 0.79 -30.98
N GLY A 20 0.75 -0.29 -31.72
CA GLY A 20 2.10 -0.82 -31.89
C GLY A 20 2.65 -1.46 -30.62
N GLY A 21 1.77 -2.09 -29.85
CA GLY A 21 2.09 -2.86 -28.65
C GLY A 21 1.92 -2.07 -27.34
N TYR A 22 1.79 -2.81 -26.24
CA TYR A 22 1.59 -2.23 -24.91
C TYR A 22 2.78 -1.37 -24.43
N GLU A 23 3.98 -1.57 -24.97
CA GLU A 23 5.15 -0.77 -24.59
C GLU A 23 4.97 0.71 -24.98
N GLN A 24 4.54 0.99 -26.21
CA GLN A 24 4.25 2.34 -26.68
C GLN A 24 3.02 2.91 -25.95
N PHE A 25 1.98 2.10 -25.78
CA PHE A 25 0.73 2.49 -25.10
C PHE A 25 0.98 3.00 -23.68
N THR A 26 1.82 2.31 -22.91
CA THR A 26 2.16 2.66 -21.51
C THR A 26 3.12 3.84 -21.37
N GLN A 27 3.78 4.28 -22.45
CA GLN A 27 4.60 5.50 -22.44
C GLN A 27 3.80 6.77 -22.77
N SER A 28 2.46 6.72 -22.73
CA SER A 28 1.62 7.88 -23.11
C SER A 28 1.87 9.12 -22.24
N TYR A 29 2.37 8.95 -21.01
CA TYR A 29 2.83 10.04 -20.14
C TYR A 29 4.01 10.86 -20.70
N LYS A 30 4.67 10.39 -21.78
CA LYS A 30 5.69 11.13 -22.55
C LYS A 30 5.11 12.03 -23.65
N THR A 31 3.79 11.99 -23.86
CA THR A 31 3.11 12.79 -24.91
C THR A 31 1.89 13.55 -24.42
N PHE A 32 1.17 13.07 -23.40
CA PHE A 32 0.03 13.74 -22.77
C PHE A 32 0.47 14.73 -21.68
N GLY A 33 -0.41 15.66 -21.31
CA GLY A 33 -0.08 16.83 -20.50
C GLY A 33 0.99 17.71 -21.16
N VAL A 34 1.84 18.42 -20.39
CA VAL A 34 2.95 19.23 -20.91
C VAL A 34 4.26 18.44 -21.10
N GLN A 35 4.90 18.63 -22.25
CA GLN A 35 6.20 18.04 -22.60
C GLN A 35 7.07 19.07 -23.32
N ARG A 36 8.29 19.31 -22.81
CA ARG A 36 9.29 20.19 -23.42
C ARG A 36 10.00 19.48 -24.57
N GLN A 37 10.02 20.10 -25.73
CA GLN A 37 10.69 19.59 -26.92
C GLN A 37 12.17 20.04 -26.98
N PRO A 38 13.02 19.40 -27.80
CA PRO A 38 14.43 19.77 -27.94
C PRO A 38 14.69 21.19 -28.45
N ASP A 39 13.70 21.83 -29.10
CA ASP A 39 13.73 23.22 -29.54
C ASP A 39 13.21 24.22 -28.46
N ASN A 40 12.99 23.74 -27.23
CA ASN A 40 12.38 24.47 -26.11
C ASN A 40 10.92 24.90 -26.30
N SER A 41 10.24 24.46 -27.37
CA SER A 41 8.78 24.55 -27.43
C SER A 41 8.13 23.64 -26.38
N LEU A 42 6.91 23.99 -25.96
CA LEU A 42 6.10 23.21 -25.04
C LEU A 42 4.89 22.65 -25.78
N HIS A 43 4.86 21.33 -25.96
CA HIS A 43 3.68 20.60 -26.40
C HIS A 43 2.76 20.34 -25.21
N PHE A 44 1.47 20.57 -25.39
CA PHE A 44 0.42 20.21 -24.44
C PHE A 44 -0.61 19.31 -25.12
N LYS A 45 -1.02 18.22 -24.49
CA LYS A 45 -1.99 17.27 -25.07
C LYS A 45 -2.95 16.68 -24.04
N GLU A 46 -4.24 16.74 -24.34
CA GLU A 46 -5.31 16.32 -23.41
C GLU A 46 -6.35 15.43 -24.09
N TRP A 47 -7.08 14.64 -23.30
CA TRP A 47 -8.26 13.88 -23.75
C TRP A 47 -9.51 14.43 -23.05
N ALA A 48 -10.39 15.07 -23.82
CA ALA A 48 -11.59 15.73 -23.33
C ALA A 48 -12.71 15.64 -24.39
N PRO A 49 -13.34 14.47 -24.57
CA PRO A 49 -14.22 14.20 -25.70
C PRO A 49 -15.50 15.06 -25.71
N ALA A 50 -16.11 15.35 -24.55
CA ALA A 50 -17.34 16.15 -24.46
C ALA A 50 -17.09 17.66 -24.56
N ALA A 51 -15.85 18.13 -24.39
CA ALA A 51 -15.49 19.54 -24.43
C ALA A 51 -15.79 20.18 -25.80
N GLU A 52 -16.25 21.43 -25.78
CA GLU A 52 -16.51 22.23 -26.97
C GLU A 52 -15.25 23.00 -27.41
N ALA A 53 -14.47 23.50 -26.45
CA ALA A 53 -13.12 24.04 -26.65
C ALA A 53 -12.25 23.85 -25.39
N LEU A 54 -10.93 23.72 -25.57
CA LEU A 54 -9.93 23.78 -24.49
C LEU A 54 -8.97 24.97 -24.69
N PHE A 55 -8.52 25.56 -23.59
CA PHE A 55 -7.48 26.60 -23.56
C PHE A 55 -6.51 26.36 -22.41
N LEU A 56 -5.27 26.86 -22.50
CA LEU A 56 -4.31 26.88 -21.40
C LEU A 56 -4.23 28.27 -20.75
N THR A 57 -4.28 28.33 -19.41
CA THR A 57 -4.15 29.57 -18.62
C THR A 57 -3.21 29.38 -17.44
N GLY A 58 -2.62 30.45 -16.92
CA GLY A 58 -1.71 30.42 -15.78
C GLY A 58 -1.02 31.77 -15.54
N ASP A 59 -0.04 31.84 -14.65
CA ASP A 59 0.64 33.12 -14.38
C ASP A 59 1.36 33.67 -15.63
N PHE A 60 1.94 32.79 -16.46
CA PHE A 60 2.66 33.15 -17.69
C PHE A 60 1.87 34.00 -18.70
N ASN A 61 0.53 33.91 -18.68
CA ASN A 61 -0.35 34.69 -19.55
C ASN A 61 -1.29 35.64 -18.79
N GLY A 62 -1.00 35.92 -17.52
CA GLY A 62 -1.85 36.76 -16.65
C GLY A 62 -3.24 36.18 -16.44
N TRP A 63 -3.35 34.84 -16.37
CA TRP A 63 -4.60 34.08 -16.30
C TRP A 63 -5.60 34.36 -17.44
N ASN A 64 -5.10 34.71 -18.63
CA ASN A 64 -5.93 34.94 -19.81
C ASN A 64 -6.56 33.62 -20.31
N LYS A 65 -7.89 33.61 -20.37
CA LYS A 65 -8.71 32.39 -20.54
C LYS A 65 -8.84 31.95 -22.00
N PHE A 66 -8.30 32.72 -22.95
CA PHE A 66 -8.51 32.52 -24.39
C PHE A 66 -7.24 32.61 -25.24
N SER A 67 -6.11 33.07 -24.71
CA SER A 67 -4.92 33.36 -25.53
C SER A 67 -4.22 32.11 -26.11
N ASN A 68 -4.42 30.94 -25.49
CA ASN A 68 -3.74 29.69 -25.85
C ASN A 68 -4.77 28.57 -26.15
N PRO A 69 -5.50 28.61 -27.28
CA PRO A 69 -6.48 27.59 -27.64
C PRO A 69 -5.82 26.29 -28.11
N TYR A 70 -6.33 25.14 -27.66
CA TYR A 70 -5.93 23.83 -28.20
C TYR A 70 -6.66 23.56 -29.52
N THR A 71 -5.99 22.88 -30.44
CA THR A 71 -6.58 22.34 -31.66
C THR A 71 -7.22 20.99 -31.37
N LYS A 72 -8.52 20.83 -31.68
CA LYS A 72 -9.21 19.53 -31.57
C LYS A 72 -8.65 18.54 -32.58
N LYS A 73 -8.45 17.30 -32.15
CA LYS A 73 -8.00 16.16 -32.96
C LYS A 73 -9.07 15.06 -32.95
N GLU A 74 -8.79 13.98 -33.66
CA GLU A 74 -9.65 12.80 -33.68
C GLU A 74 -9.74 12.16 -32.28
N TYR A 75 -10.75 11.29 -32.08
CA TYR A 75 -10.98 10.55 -30.83
C TYR A 75 -11.15 11.40 -29.56
N GLY A 76 -11.47 12.70 -29.69
CA GLY A 76 -11.65 13.62 -28.57
C GLY A 76 -10.35 14.13 -27.92
N LYS A 77 -9.23 13.94 -28.61
CA LYS A 77 -7.90 14.44 -28.18
C LYS A 77 -7.73 15.90 -28.59
N TRP A 78 -6.87 16.62 -27.89
CA TRP A 78 -6.62 18.06 -28.06
C TRP A 78 -5.13 18.34 -27.96
N GLU A 79 -4.59 19.21 -28.82
CA GLU A 79 -3.15 19.54 -28.83
C GLU A 79 -2.90 21.05 -28.98
N LEU A 80 -1.94 21.56 -28.21
CA LEU A 80 -1.45 22.95 -28.23
C LEU A 80 0.09 22.93 -28.28
N ILE A 81 0.70 23.87 -28.99
CA ILE A 81 2.16 24.06 -29.04
C ILE A 81 2.46 25.52 -28.72
N LEU A 82 3.20 25.76 -27.64
CA LEU A 82 3.74 27.08 -27.32
C LEU A 82 5.22 27.16 -27.76
N GLN A 83 5.52 28.14 -28.60
CA GLN A 83 6.89 28.39 -29.09
C GLN A 83 7.76 29.02 -27.99
N PRO A 84 9.09 28.78 -27.98
CA PRO A 84 9.99 29.38 -27.00
C PRO A 84 9.98 30.92 -27.05
N LYS A 85 10.40 31.55 -25.96
CA LYS A 85 10.57 33.00 -25.86
C LYS A 85 11.72 33.49 -26.75
N HIS A 86 11.83 34.80 -26.95
CA HIS A 86 12.86 35.43 -27.81
C HIS A 86 14.32 35.18 -27.36
N ASP A 87 14.54 34.77 -26.11
CA ASP A 87 15.83 34.36 -25.54
C ASP A 87 16.10 32.84 -25.66
N ASN A 88 15.23 32.13 -26.39
CA ASN A 88 15.20 30.67 -26.54
C ASN A 88 14.90 29.88 -25.25
N SER A 89 14.40 30.52 -24.19
CA SER A 89 13.85 29.81 -23.02
C SER A 89 12.42 29.29 -23.28
N PRO A 90 11.92 28.29 -22.53
CA PRO A 90 10.56 27.78 -22.70
C PRO A 90 9.47 28.84 -22.49
N ALA A 91 8.33 28.66 -23.16
CA ALA A 91 7.20 29.60 -23.11
C ALA A 91 6.60 29.80 -21.71
N VAL A 92 6.70 28.79 -20.86
CA VAL A 92 6.26 28.76 -19.45
C VAL A 92 7.47 28.42 -18.59
N ASP A 93 7.72 29.19 -17.54
CA ASP A 93 8.86 29.00 -16.65
C ASP A 93 8.60 27.87 -15.64
N HIS A 94 9.67 27.25 -15.16
CA HIS A 94 9.61 26.32 -14.02
C HIS A 94 9.04 27.03 -12.78
N ASN A 95 8.20 26.33 -12.02
CA ASN A 95 7.39 26.81 -10.88
C ASN A 95 6.30 27.85 -11.25
N THR A 96 5.79 27.80 -12.49
CA THR A 96 4.61 28.57 -12.93
C THR A 96 3.31 27.79 -12.73
N LYS A 97 2.27 28.45 -12.19
CA LYS A 97 0.92 27.87 -12.03
C LYS A 97 0.20 27.70 -13.36
N LEU A 98 -0.59 26.62 -13.51
CA LEU A 98 -1.23 26.23 -14.78
C LEU A 98 -2.57 25.55 -14.55
N LYS A 99 -3.58 25.93 -15.36
CA LYS A 99 -4.83 25.18 -15.52
C LYS A 99 -5.28 25.07 -16.97
N VAL A 100 -5.96 23.96 -17.26
CA VAL A 100 -6.76 23.77 -18.47
C VAL A 100 -8.12 24.46 -18.25
N VAL A 101 -8.52 25.34 -19.17
CA VAL A 101 -9.86 25.92 -19.21
C VAL A 101 -10.71 25.11 -20.17
N VAL A 102 -11.76 24.48 -19.65
CA VAL A 102 -12.70 23.66 -20.42
C VAL A 102 -13.96 24.47 -20.68
N HIS A 103 -14.32 24.64 -21.95
CA HIS A 103 -15.59 25.24 -22.36
C HIS A 103 -16.60 24.12 -22.66
N THR A 104 -17.70 24.06 -21.91
CA THR A 104 -18.73 23.03 -22.08
C THR A 104 -19.74 23.43 -23.16
N LYS A 105 -20.47 22.46 -23.69
CA LYS A 105 -21.58 22.69 -24.64
C LYS A 105 -22.74 23.51 -24.07
N LYS A 106 -22.78 23.71 -22.75
CA LYS A 106 -23.75 24.59 -22.05
C LYS A 106 -23.26 26.04 -21.94
N GLY A 107 -22.04 26.34 -22.40
CA GLY A 107 -21.39 27.65 -22.26
C GLY A 107 -20.69 27.86 -20.91
N GLU A 108 -20.57 26.82 -20.07
CA GLU A 108 -19.86 26.89 -18.80
C GLU A 108 -18.35 26.91 -19.03
N ARG A 109 -17.60 27.47 -18.07
CA ARG A 109 -16.14 27.56 -18.11
C ARG A 109 -15.57 26.96 -16.83
N LEU A 110 -15.01 25.77 -16.96
CA LEU A 110 -14.45 24.98 -15.86
C LEU A 110 -12.93 25.13 -15.86
N TYR A 111 -12.29 25.10 -14.69
CA TYR A 111 -10.83 25.16 -14.57
C TYR A 111 -10.33 23.83 -13.98
N ARG A 112 -9.45 23.14 -14.69
CA ARG A 112 -9.00 21.79 -14.34
C ARG A 112 -7.48 21.73 -14.26
N ILE A 113 -6.99 20.89 -13.36
CA ILE A 113 -5.61 20.38 -13.40
C ILE A 113 -5.55 19.36 -14.55
N SER A 114 -4.39 19.20 -15.19
CA SER A 114 -4.20 18.11 -16.17
C SER A 114 -4.29 16.75 -15.46
N PRO A 115 -5.01 15.75 -16.00
CA PRO A 115 -4.98 14.38 -15.48
C PRO A 115 -3.55 13.79 -15.42
N TRP A 116 -2.66 14.32 -16.26
CA TRP A 116 -1.27 13.90 -16.43
C TRP A 116 -0.27 14.77 -15.66
N ALA A 117 -0.72 15.56 -14.68
CA ALA A 117 0.13 16.39 -13.85
C ALA A 117 1.09 15.53 -12.99
N LYS A 118 2.40 15.68 -13.22
CA LYS A 118 3.51 14.93 -12.59
C LYS A 118 3.85 15.41 -11.16
N TYR A 119 3.31 16.56 -10.76
CA TYR A 119 3.45 17.20 -9.44
C TYR A 119 2.32 18.21 -9.30
N VAL A 120 1.94 18.59 -8.08
CA VAL A 120 1.03 19.70 -7.81
C VAL A 120 1.24 20.29 -6.39
N ILE A 121 1.15 21.61 -6.17
CA ILE A 121 1.34 22.26 -4.83
C ILE A 121 0.15 23.05 -4.26
N GLN A 122 -0.15 22.90 -2.95
CA GLN A 122 -1.14 23.72 -2.23
C GLN A 122 -0.46 24.85 -1.42
N GLU A 123 -0.79 26.13 -1.73
CA GLU A 123 -0.40 27.26 -0.87
C GLU A 123 -1.16 27.27 0.46
N GLU A 124 -0.56 27.81 1.53
CA GLU A 124 -1.04 27.78 2.93
C GLU A 124 -2.47 28.30 3.18
N LYS A 125 -3.12 28.93 2.18
CA LYS A 125 -4.51 29.44 2.25
C LYS A 125 -5.34 29.12 0.98
N SER A 126 -4.84 28.22 0.13
CA SER A 126 -5.48 27.75 -1.10
C SER A 126 -6.12 26.38 -0.91
N VAL A 127 -6.91 25.95 -1.90
CA VAL A 127 -7.54 24.60 -1.99
C VAL A 127 -7.15 23.93 -3.33
N ILE A 128 -6.16 24.47 -4.05
CA ILE A 128 -5.87 24.18 -5.46
C ILE A 128 -4.33 24.09 -5.68
N TYR A 129 -3.91 23.43 -6.77
CA TYR A 129 -2.71 22.56 -6.89
C TYR A 129 -2.00 22.69 -8.29
N ASP A 130 -0.65 22.85 -8.40
CA ASP A 130 0.13 23.29 -9.64
C ASP A 130 1.51 22.58 -10.00
N TRP A 131 1.89 22.39 -11.32
CA TRP A 131 2.73 21.26 -11.87
C TRP A 131 4.20 21.47 -12.45
N ILE A 132 5.17 20.51 -12.23
CA ILE A 132 6.66 20.42 -12.54
C ILE A 132 7.23 19.01 -13.01
N HIS A 133 8.55 18.81 -13.35
CA HIS A 133 9.21 17.56 -13.92
C HIS A 133 10.80 17.42 -13.86
N TRP A 134 11.41 16.21 -13.63
CA TRP A 134 12.87 15.81 -13.82
C TRP A 134 13.17 14.23 -13.77
N ASP A 135 14.41 13.65 -13.89
CA ASP A 135 14.76 12.17 -13.88
C ASP A 135 16.28 11.80 -13.61
N PRO A 136 16.66 10.73 -12.83
CA PRO A 136 17.76 9.76 -13.22
C PRO A 136 17.88 8.30 -12.52
N PRO A 137 18.62 7.27 -13.08
CA PRO A 137 18.97 5.81 -12.73
C PRO A 137 18.65 4.97 -11.42
N HIS A 138 18.73 3.59 -11.43
CA HIS A 138 18.35 2.64 -10.32
C HIS A 138 18.84 1.12 -10.34
N LEU A 139 18.55 0.35 -9.25
CA LEU A 139 18.73 -1.11 -8.89
C LEU A 139 17.73 -1.50 -7.73
N TYR A 140 17.43 -2.71 -7.16
CA TYR A 140 17.70 -4.18 -7.30
C TYR A 140 16.84 -5.07 -6.30
N THR A 141 16.58 -6.39 -6.55
CA THR A 141 15.51 -7.24 -5.90
C THR A 141 15.96 -8.40 -4.92
N PRO A 142 15.18 -8.77 -3.86
CA PRO A 142 15.48 -9.79 -2.82
C PRO A 142 14.66 -11.12 -2.90
N ARG A 143 14.77 -12.00 -1.86
CA ARG A 143 14.28 -13.41 -1.84
C ARG A 143 12.93 -13.69 -1.12
N SER A 144 12.62 -12.97 -0.05
CA SER A 144 11.36 -13.07 0.72
C SER A 144 10.98 -11.68 1.21
N LEU A 145 9.69 -11.41 1.44
CA LEU A 145 9.23 -10.07 1.81
C LEU A 145 9.02 -9.92 3.31
N ARG A 146 9.76 -8.98 3.89
CA ARG A 146 9.53 -8.40 5.22
C ARG A 146 9.25 -6.92 5.00
N ILE A 147 7.96 -6.59 4.95
CA ILE A 147 7.41 -5.30 4.53
C ILE A 147 7.18 -4.39 5.73
N TYR A 148 7.72 -3.17 5.67
CA TYR A 148 7.39 -2.09 6.59
C TYR A 148 6.39 -1.15 5.92
N GLU A 149 5.12 -1.21 6.32
CA GLU A 149 4.06 -0.34 5.81
C GLU A 149 4.15 1.03 6.49
N ALA A 150 4.27 2.09 5.69
CA ALA A 150 4.62 3.42 6.16
C ALA A 150 3.90 4.54 5.38
N HIS A 151 3.53 5.58 6.12
CA HIS A 151 2.99 6.82 5.59
C HIS A 151 3.91 7.98 5.97
N VAL A 152 4.48 8.67 4.98
CA VAL A 152 5.56 9.67 5.19
C VAL A 152 5.13 10.79 6.13
N GLY A 153 3.94 11.36 5.93
CA GLY A 153 3.46 12.55 6.65
C GLY A 153 3.26 12.40 8.16
N ILE A 154 3.27 11.19 8.72
CA ILE A 154 3.12 10.94 10.17
C ILE A 154 4.42 10.44 10.81
N ALA A 155 5.49 10.29 10.04
CA ALA A 155 6.73 9.62 10.44
C ALA A 155 7.70 10.56 11.21
N SER A 156 7.17 11.27 12.21
CA SER A 156 7.88 12.15 13.13
C SER A 156 7.17 12.18 14.49
N PRO A 157 7.87 12.39 15.62
CA PRO A 157 7.22 12.59 16.92
C PRO A 157 6.54 13.96 17.05
N GLU A 158 6.79 14.89 16.13
CA GLU A 158 6.12 16.21 16.09
C GLU A 158 4.69 16.11 15.52
N GLY A 159 3.74 16.85 16.10
CA GLY A 159 2.38 16.99 15.58
C GLY A 159 2.32 17.93 14.37
N LYS A 160 2.90 17.51 13.23
CA LYS A 160 2.90 18.22 11.94
C LYS A 160 3.06 17.21 10.80
N ILE A 161 2.86 17.65 9.55
CA ILE A 161 3.22 16.82 8.39
C ILE A 161 4.75 16.68 8.30
N ALA A 162 5.23 15.44 8.29
CA ALA A 162 6.64 15.11 8.09
C ALA A 162 6.99 14.95 6.60
N SER A 163 8.27 15.19 6.24
CA SER A 163 8.73 15.23 4.85
C SER A 163 9.42 13.95 4.38
N TYR A 164 9.54 13.78 3.05
CA TYR A 164 10.37 12.77 2.40
C TYR A 164 11.82 12.82 2.91
N THR A 165 12.40 14.02 3.00
CA THR A 165 13.75 14.23 3.55
C THR A 165 13.87 13.79 5.02
N ASN A 166 12.85 14.02 5.85
CA ASN A 166 12.80 13.48 7.21
C ASN A 166 12.73 11.95 7.23
N PHE A 167 11.87 11.35 6.40
CA PHE A 167 11.74 9.88 6.31
C PHE A 167 13.05 9.22 5.87
N THR A 168 13.68 9.80 4.84
CA THR A 168 14.98 9.38 4.29
C THR A 168 16.08 9.41 5.34
N THR A 169 16.16 10.50 6.12
CA THR A 169 17.24 10.71 7.09
C THR A 169 17.03 9.93 8.39
N ASN A 170 15.80 9.89 8.89
CA ASN A 170 15.51 9.45 10.25
C ASN A 170 14.82 8.08 10.31
N VAL A 171 14.04 7.69 9.30
CA VAL A 171 13.16 6.51 9.37
C VAL A 171 13.74 5.31 8.61
N LEU A 172 14.33 5.51 7.42
CA LEU A 172 15.03 4.44 6.70
C LEU A 172 16.10 3.72 7.54
N PRO A 173 16.92 4.40 8.37
CA PRO A 173 17.88 3.72 9.25
C PRO A 173 17.21 2.78 10.28
N HIS A 174 16.08 3.17 10.87
CA HIS A 174 15.34 2.30 11.79
C HIS A 174 14.76 1.08 11.08
N ILE A 175 14.16 1.27 9.90
CA ILE A 175 13.63 0.18 9.06
C ILE A 175 14.75 -0.81 8.71
N LYS A 176 15.95 -0.30 8.37
CA LYS A 176 17.11 -1.14 8.07
C LYS A 176 17.68 -1.83 9.30
N GLU A 177 17.73 -1.18 10.48
CA GLU A 177 18.15 -1.86 11.71
C GLU A 177 17.22 -3.04 11.98
N LEU A 178 15.91 -2.80 11.97
CA LEU A 178 14.83 -3.76 12.22
C LEU A 178 14.83 -4.97 11.26
N GLY A 179 15.63 -4.98 10.19
CA GLY A 179 15.78 -6.14 9.30
C GLY A 179 14.67 -6.33 8.27
N TYR A 180 13.77 -5.36 8.13
CA TYR A 180 12.88 -5.26 6.97
C TYR A 180 13.71 -5.08 5.69
N ASN A 181 13.17 -5.57 4.57
CA ASN A 181 13.83 -5.53 3.26
C ASN A 181 12.92 -4.97 2.15
N CYS A 182 11.72 -4.54 2.52
CA CYS A 182 10.73 -3.93 1.65
C CYS A 182 9.97 -2.85 2.45
N ILE A 183 9.58 -1.77 1.79
CA ILE A 183 8.69 -0.74 2.31
C ILE A 183 7.41 -0.76 1.46
N GLN A 184 6.24 -0.65 2.10
CA GLN A 184 4.99 -0.34 1.41
C GLN A 184 4.67 1.13 1.71
N LEU A 185 4.76 1.99 0.70
CA LEU A 185 4.74 3.44 0.85
C LEU A 185 3.36 4.00 0.52
N MET A 186 2.58 4.25 1.57
CA MET A 186 1.19 4.71 1.50
C MET A 186 1.09 6.19 1.11
N ALA A 187 -0.07 6.56 0.52
CA ALA A 187 -0.50 7.94 0.27
C ALA A 187 0.40 8.80 -0.62
N ILE A 188 1.25 8.19 -1.45
CA ILE A 188 2.15 8.92 -2.35
C ILE A 188 1.42 9.56 -3.52
N MET A 189 0.39 8.91 -4.08
CA MET A 189 -0.45 9.52 -5.11
C MET A 189 -1.18 10.73 -4.49
N GLU A 190 -1.14 11.90 -5.15
CA GLU A 190 -1.67 13.12 -4.55
C GLU A 190 -3.19 13.03 -4.32
N HIS A 191 -3.59 13.41 -3.11
CA HIS A 191 -4.93 13.27 -2.56
C HIS A 191 -5.30 14.56 -1.82
N ALA A 192 -6.37 15.27 -2.22
CA ALA A 192 -6.65 16.59 -1.63
C ALA A 192 -7.08 16.55 -0.15
N TYR A 193 -7.65 15.44 0.32
CA TYR A 193 -8.11 15.27 1.71
C TYR A 193 -7.12 14.40 2.50
N TYR A 194 -6.29 15.02 3.36
CA TYR A 194 -5.23 14.33 4.11
C TYR A 194 -5.75 13.21 5.01
N ALA A 195 -6.91 13.40 5.64
CA ALA A 195 -7.57 12.38 6.47
C ALA A 195 -8.28 11.28 5.65
N SER A 196 -8.07 11.20 4.34
CA SER A 196 -8.34 9.99 3.54
C SER A 196 -7.24 8.94 3.61
N PHE A 197 -6.12 9.24 4.28
CA PHE A 197 -4.97 8.35 4.40
C PHE A 197 -4.31 7.97 3.06
N GLY A 198 -4.59 8.73 2.00
CA GLY A 198 -4.14 8.48 0.63
C GLY A 198 -5.25 8.04 -0.33
N TYR A 199 -6.32 7.42 0.18
CA TYR A 199 -7.32 6.75 -0.67
C TYR A 199 -8.14 7.71 -1.55
N GLN A 200 -8.30 8.99 -1.18
CA GLN A 200 -9.00 9.98 -2.01
C GLN A 200 -8.08 10.67 -3.02
N VAL A 201 -7.50 9.89 -3.93
CA VAL A 201 -6.60 10.36 -4.99
C VAL A 201 -7.32 11.36 -5.90
N THR A 202 -6.64 12.49 -6.17
CA THR A 202 -7.10 13.56 -7.07
C THR A 202 -6.21 13.71 -8.30
N SER A 203 -4.88 13.63 -8.16
CA SER A 203 -3.91 13.79 -9.26
C SER A 203 -2.98 12.58 -9.36
N PHE A 204 -3.39 11.60 -10.17
CA PHE A 204 -2.82 10.25 -10.22
C PHE A 204 -1.31 10.18 -10.57
N PHE A 205 -0.79 11.14 -11.34
CA PHE A 205 0.61 11.18 -11.75
C PHE A 205 1.50 12.02 -10.81
N ALA A 206 0.92 12.69 -9.81
CA ALA A 206 1.65 13.56 -8.89
C ALA A 206 2.04 12.82 -7.61
N ALA A 207 3.32 12.92 -7.23
CA ALA A 207 3.76 12.62 -5.87
C ALA A 207 3.25 13.70 -4.92
N SER A 208 2.71 13.32 -3.76
CA SER A 208 2.05 14.26 -2.85
C SER A 208 3.02 15.32 -2.33
N SER A 209 2.65 16.58 -2.58
CA SER A 209 3.46 17.76 -2.23
C SER A 209 3.54 18.02 -0.73
N ARG A 210 2.63 17.45 0.05
CA ARG A 210 2.61 17.53 1.52
C ARG A 210 3.93 17.14 2.15
N TYR A 211 4.62 16.18 1.54
CA TYR A 211 5.86 15.62 2.07
C TYR A 211 7.11 16.21 1.41
N GLY A 212 6.98 17.05 0.37
CA GLY A 212 8.10 17.67 -0.34
C GLY A 212 7.94 17.64 -1.86
N THR A 213 9.07 17.60 -2.56
CA THR A 213 9.16 17.58 -4.03
C THR A 213 9.27 16.16 -4.60
N PRO A 214 9.00 15.94 -5.90
CA PRO A 214 9.19 14.64 -6.57
C PRO A 214 10.63 14.12 -6.45
N GLU A 215 11.60 15.02 -6.45
CA GLU A 215 13.02 14.66 -6.38
C GLU A 215 13.45 14.22 -4.99
N GLU A 216 12.80 14.71 -3.93
CA GLU A 216 12.98 14.18 -2.57
C GLU A 216 12.34 12.79 -2.39
N LEU A 217 11.26 12.47 -3.11
CA LEU A 217 10.73 11.11 -3.17
C LEU A 217 11.68 10.18 -3.94
N LYS A 218 12.22 10.60 -5.10
CA LYS A 218 13.24 9.83 -5.81
C LYS A 218 14.47 9.59 -4.94
N GLN A 219 14.91 10.61 -4.18
CA GLN A 219 16.00 10.47 -3.21
C GLN A 219 15.67 9.49 -2.08
N LEU A 220 14.43 9.48 -1.57
CA LEU A 220 13.98 8.52 -0.55
C LEU A 220 14.13 7.08 -1.06
N ILE A 221 13.63 6.83 -2.27
CA ILE A 221 13.67 5.51 -2.92
C ILE A 221 15.13 5.11 -3.21
N ASP A 222 15.91 5.96 -3.87
CA ASP A 222 17.33 5.71 -4.19
C ASP A 222 18.19 5.44 -2.94
N VAL A 223 17.92 6.15 -1.84
CA VAL A 223 18.57 5.88 -0.55
C VAL A 223 18.11 4.55 0.06
N ALA A 224 16.81 4.20 0.02
CA ALA A 224 16.33 2.89 0.46
C ALA A 224 16.98 1.74 -0.35
N HIS A 225 17.12 1.92 -1.66
CA HIS A 225 17.73 0.95 -2.57
C HIS A 225 19.24 0.85 -2.31
N SER A 226 19.91 1.96 -1.96
CA SER A 226 21.31 1.95 -1.48
C SER A 226 21.49 1.18 -0.16
N MET A 227 20.44 1.11 0.67
CA MET A 227 20.41 0.26 1.87
C MET A 227 20.00 -1.20 1.56
N GLY A 228 19.67 -1.55 0.32
CA GLY A 228 19.13 -2.86 -0.05
C GLY A 228 17.76 -3.10 0.59
N ILE A 229 16.84 -2.16 0.40
CA ILE A 229 15.42 -2.22 0.76
C ILE A 229 14.63 -1.85 -0.50
N MET A 230 13.67 -2.70 -0.91
CA MET A 230 12.70 -2.37 -1.97
C MET A 230 11.72 -1.30 -1.50
N VAL A 231 11.15 -0.53 -2.43
CA VAL A 231 9.98 0.31 -2.16
C VAL A 231 8.83 -0.05 -3.10
N LEU A 232 7.69 -0.44 -2.54
CA LEU A 232 6.43 -0.64 -3.24
C LEU A 232 5.50 0.56 -3.01
N LEU A 233 4.68 0.90 -4.00
CA LEU A 233 3.71 2.00 -3.95
C LEU A 233 2.28 1.48 -3.72
N ASP A 234 1.49 2.21 -2.91
CA ASP A 234 0.02 2.08 -2.87
C ASP A 234 -0.61 2.69 -4.14
N VAL A 235 -1.29 1.84 -4.92
CA VAL A 235 -1.95 2.20 -6.18
C VAL A 235 -3.47 2.09 -6.02
N VAL A 236 -4.08 3.25 -5.80
CA VAL A 236 -5.53 3.38 -5.65
C VAL A 236 -6.19 3.54 -7.03
N HIS A 237 -6.18 2.46 -7.81
CA HIS A 237 -6.87 2.39 -9.11
C HIS A 237 -8.30 1.86 -9.03
N SER A 238 -8.81 1.56 -7.84
CA SER A 238 -10.19 1.10 -7.62
C SER A 238 -11.24 2.21 -7.77
N HIS A 239 -10.88 3.46 -7.46
CA HIS A 239 -11.77 4.61 -7.47
C HIS A 239 -10.99 5.93 -7.63
N ALA A 240 -11.70 7.05 -7.73
CA ALA A 240 -11.13 8.40 -7.67
C ALA A 240 -12.00 9.32 -6.81
N SER A 241 -11.41 10.38 -6.25
CA SER A 241 -12.14 11.39 -5.49
C SER A 241 -13.23 12.09 -6.34
N LYS A 242 -14.32 12.51 -5.69
CA LYS A 242 -15.35 13.36 -6.31
C LYS A 242 -14.90 14.81 -6.54
N ASN A 243 -13.71 15.22 -6.09
CA ASN A 243 -13.15 16.56 -6.33
C ASN A 243 -13.07 16.91 -7.83
N THR A 244 -13.56 18.11 -8.20
CA THR A 244 -13.71 18.54 -9.59
C THR A 244 -12.80 19.70 -10.01
N GLU A 245 -12.38 20.59 -9.10
CA GLU A 245 -11.51 21.73 -9.44
C GLU A 245 -10.02 21.35 -9.41
N ASP A 246 -9.69 20.35 -8.61
CA ASP A 246 -8.37 19.87 -8.23
C ASP A 246 -8.20 18.34 -8.43
N GLY A 247 -9.26 17.66 -8.89
CA GLY A 247 -9.29 16.23 -9.16
C GLY A 247 -9.89 15.86 -10.52
N LEU A 248 -9.91 14.56 -10.80
CA LEU A 248 -10.29 14.01 -12.11
C LEU A 248 -11.81 14.07 -12.41
N ASN A 249 -12.66 14.34 -11.41
CA ASN A 249 -14.10 14.33 -11.58
C ASN A 249 -14.60 15.52 -12.44
N HIS A 250 -15.56 15.26 -13.33
CA HIS A 250 -16.07 16.24 -14.30
C HIS A 250 -14.96 17.01 -15.06
N PHE A 251 -13.91 16.30 -15.49
CA PHE A 251 -12.78 16.88 -16.23
C PHE A 251 -13.24 17.65 -17.48
N ASP A 252 -13.91 16.98 -18.44
CA ASP A 252 -14.41 17.62 -19.67
C ASP A 252 -15.82 18.22 -19.53
N GLY A 253 -16.33 18.30 -18.30
CA GLY A 253 -17.70 18.71 -17.97
C GLY A 253 -18.76 17.60 -18.09
N SER A 254 -18.43 16.42 -18.63
CA SER A 254 -19.29 15.24 -18.54
C SER A 254 -19.18 14.56 -17.17
N ASP A 255 -20.11 13.64 -16.87
CA ASP A 255 -20.03 12.73 -15.73
C ASP A 255 -19.21 11.45 -16.00
N SER A 256 -18.84 11.21 -17.27
CA SER A 256 -18.56 9.88 -17.82
C SER A 256 -17.30 9.80 -18.70
N CYS A 257 -16.39 10.78 -18.59
CA CYS A 257 -15.11 10.80 -19.31
C CYS A 257 -14.17 9.65 -18.89
N PHE A 258 -13.64 9.67 -17.67
CA PHE A 258 -12.82 8.59 -17.10
C PHE A 258 -13.64 7.50 -16.37
N PHE A 259 -14.92 7.78 -16.13
CA PHE A 259 -15.78 7.05 -15.20
C PHE A 259 -17.01 6.49 -15.92
N HIS A 260 -17.70 5.53 -15.31
CA HIS A 260 -19.07 5.24 -15.74
C HIS A 260 -19.99 6.42 -15.42
N ALA A 261 -21.14 6.52 -16.09
CA ALA A 261 -22.20 7.44 -15.66
C ALA A 261 -22.86 6.91 -14.37
N PRO A 262 -23.41 7.77 -13.49
CA PRO A 262 -24.19 7.32 -12.34
C PRO A 262 -25.40 6.46 -12.77
N PRO A 263 -25.79 5.41 -12.03
CA PRO A 263 -25.24 5.00 -10.74
C PRO A 263 -23.97 4.12 -10.80
N ARG A 264 -23.66 3.40 -11.89
CA ARG A 264 -22.44 2.53 -11.96
C ARG A 264 -21.15 3.33 -11.74
N GLY A 265 -21.18 4.63 -12.01
CA GLY A 265 -20.07 5.56 -11.82
C GLY A 265 -19.80 6.07 -10.41
N GLU A 266 -20.52 5.61 -9.37
CA GLU A 266 -20.37 6.12 -8.00
C GLU A 266 -20.28 5.02 -6.94
N HIS A 267 -19.24 5.09 -6.09
CA HIS A 267 -19.10 4.21 -4.93
C HIS A 267 -19.73 4.88 -3.70
N THR A 268 -20.94 4.45 -3.33
CA THR A 268 -21.77 5.15 -2.33
C THR A 268 -21.18 5.18 -0.92
N MET A 269 -20.50 4.12 -0.48
CA MET A 269 -19.88 4.05 0.85
C MET A 269 -18.61 4.90 0.98
N TRP A 270 -17.93 5.20 -0.14
CA TRP A 270 -16.69 5.99 -0.17
C TRP A 270 -16.90 7.40 -0.76
N ASP A 271 -18.15 7.78 -1.04
CA ASP A 271 -18.56 8.98 -1.79
C ASP A 271 -17.65 9.30 -3.01
N SER A 272 -17.34 8.28 -3.80
CA SER A 272 -16.26 8.32 -4.81
C SER A 272 -16.73 8.05 -6.23
N ARG A 273 -15.88 8.32 -7.24
CA ARG A 273 -16.11 7.97 -8.65
C ARG A 273 -15.49 6.61 -9.00
N LEU A 274 -16.17 5.85 -9.87
CA LEU A 274 -15.72 4.53 -10.34
C LEU A 274 -15.32 4.56 -11.83
N PHE A 275 -14.10 4.07 -12.12
CA PHE A 275 -13.51 4.07 -13.46
C PHE A 275 -14.31 3.23 -14.47
N ASN A 276 -14.27 3.65 -15.73
CA ASN A 276 -14.77 2.85 -16.85
C ASN A 276 -13.61 2.07 -17.49
N TYR A 277 -13.27 0.91 -16.92
CA TYR A 277 -12.14 0.08 -17.37
C TYR A 277 -12.29 -0.42 -18.83
N SER A 278 -13.50 -0.44 -19.40
CA SER A 278 -13.73 -0.76 -20.82
C SER A 278 -13.23 0.34 -21.79
N SER A 279 -13.00 1.56 -21.29
CA SER A 279 -12.63 2.72 -22.10
C SER A 279 -11.14 2.70 -22.46
N TRP A 280 -10.84 2.82 -23.75
CA TRP A 280 -9.49 2.73 -24.29
C TRP A 280 -8.52 3.75 -23.71
N GLU A 281 -8.96 4.99 -23.51
CA GLU A 281 -8.13 6.06 -22.93
C GLU A 281 -8.06 5.98 -21.39
N VAL A 282 -8.98 5.26 -20.73
CA VAL A 282 -8.87 4.92 -19.30
C VAL A 282 -7.83 3.81 -19.10
N LEU A 283 -7.84 2.78 -19.95
CA LEU A 283 -6.76 1.78 -19.98
C LEU A 283 -5.40 2.46 -20.26
N ARG A 284 -5.35 3.42 -21.20
CA ARG A 284 -4.14 4.21 -21.47
C ARG A 284 -3.68 4.96 -20.21
N PHE A 285 -4.60 5.65 -19.53
CA PHE A 285 -4.34 6.41 -18.32
C PHE A 285 -3.79 5.53 -17.20
N LEU A 286 -4.51 4.48 -16.80
CA LEU A 286 -4.16 3.62 -15.67
C LEU A 286 -2.89 2.78 -15.93
N LEU A 287 -2.74 2.19 -17.12
CA LEU A 287 -1.54 1.41 -17.47
C LEU A 287 -0.30 2.30 -17.68
N SER A 288 -0.47 3.53 -18.17
CA SER A 288 0.62 4.52 -18.20
C SER A 288 0.96 5.05 -16.80
N ASN A 289 0.02 5.05 -15.85
CA ASN A 289 0.28 5.48 -14.48
C ASN A 289 1.16 4.46 -13.74
N LEU A 290 0.84 3.16 -13.83
CA LEU A 290 1.71 2.09 -13.34
C LEU A 290 3.13 2.22 -13.91
N ARG A 291 3.24 2.38 -15.24
CA ARG A 291 4.55 2.53 -15.88
C ARG A 291 5.27 3.82 -15.47
N TRP A 292 4.56 4.93 -15.29
CA TRP A 292 5.12 6.19 -14.81
C TRP A 292 5.80 6.01 -13.45
N TRP A 293 5.15 5.35 -12.49
CA TRP A 293 5.75 5.08 -11.19
C TRP A 293 6.96 4.13 -11.27
N MET A 294 6.98 3.17 -12.21
CA MET A 294 8.16 2.29 -12.46
C MET A 294 9.32 3.00 -13.19
N ASP A 295 9.07 3.94 -14.11
CA ASP A 295 10.10 4.59 -14.93
C ASP A 295 10.71 5.84 -14.25
N GLU A 296 9.88 6.70 -13.65
CA GLU A 296 10.26 8.04 -13.13
C GLU A 296 10.72 7.99 -11.66
N TYR A 297 9.97 7.29 -10.80
CA TYR A 297 10.24 7.20 -9.36
C TYR A 297 10.88 5.87 -8.95
N ARG A 298 10.57 4.81 -9.70
CA ARG A 298 11.20 3.48 -9.67
C ARG A 298 11.04 2.74 -8.35
N PHE A 299 9.81 2.77 -7.88
CA PHE A 299 9.27 1.69 -7.06
C PHE A 299 9.51 0.34 -7.74
N ASP A 300 9.76 -0.70 -6.95
CA ASP A 300 9.95 -2.07 -7.42
C ASP A 300 8.63 -2.83 -7.62
N GLY A 301 7.50 -2.12 -7.56
CA GLY A 301 6.16 -2.69 -7.67
C GLY A 301 5.13 -2.01 -6.79
N PHE A 302 4.01 -2.70 -6.55
CA PHE A 302 2.75 -2.09 -6.12
C PHE A 302 1.93 -2.94 -5.16
N ARG A 303 1.22 -2.29 -4.24
CA ARG A 303 -0.06 -2.79 -3.73
C ARG A 303 -1.18 -2.15 -4.54
N PHE A 304 -2.16 -2.95 -4.97
CA PHE A 304 -3.39 -2.46 -5.57
C PHE A 304 -4.47 -2.44 -4.48
N ASP A 305 -5.00 -1.26 -4.19
CA ASP A 305 -5.89 -1.04 -3.03
C ASP A 305 -7.37 -1.10 -3.43
N GLY A 306 -8.19 -1.74 -2.60
CA GLY A 306 -9.61 -1.95 -2.86
C GLY A 306 -9.91 -2.90 -4.03
N VAL A 307 -9.09 -3.94 -4.28
CA VAL A 307 -9.31 -4.90 -5.39
C VAL A 307 -10.67 -5.61 -5.28
N THR A 308 -11.18 -5.84 -4.06
CA THR A 308 -12.56 -6.34 -3.84
C THR A 308 -13.62 -5.39 -4.40
N SER A 309 -13.39 -4.07 -4.35
CA SER A 309 -14.29 -3.07 -4.92
C SER A 309 -14.23 -3.09 -6.46
N MET A 310 -13.07 -3.37 -7.03
CA MET A 310 -12.91 -3.53 -8.48
C MET A 310 -13.64 -4.77 -9.01
N LEU A 311 -13.37 -5.93 -8.39
CA LEU A 311 -13.77 -7.24 -8.91
C LEU A 311 -15.28 -7.48 -8.98
N TYR A 312 -16.08 -6.76 -8.18
CA TYR A 312 -17.51 -7.03 -8.02
C TYR A 312 -18.35 -5.78 -8.25
N HIS A 313 -19.43 -5.89 -9.02
CA HIS A 313 -20.41 -4.81 -9.21
C HIS A 313 -21.18 -4.40 -7.92
N HIS A 314 -21.06 -5.20 -6.84
CA HIS A 314 -21.55 -4.86 -5.49
C HIS A 314 -20.41 -4.45 -4.54
N HIS A 315 -19.17 -4.39 -5.03
CA HIS A 315 -17.98 -3.91 -4.32
C HIS A 315 -17.68 -4.60 -2.97
N GLY A 316 -18.13 -5.84 -2.80
CA GLY A 316 -18.13 -6.55 -1.50
C GLY A 316 -19.14 -6.02 -0.47
N MET A 317 -19.80 -4.87 -0.71
CA MET A 317 -20.74 -4.27 0.24
C MET A 317 -21.96 -5.17 0.50
N GLY A 318 -22.14 -5.59 1.75
CA GLY A 318 -23.25 -6.46 2.16
C GLY A 318 -23.17 -7.90 1.64
N ALA A 319 -22.07 -8.28 0.98
CA ALA A 319 -21.83 -9.64 0.52
C ALA A 319 -21.06 -10.44 1.59
N GLY A 320 -21.44 -11.71 1.76
CA GLY A 320 -20.63 -12.69 2.47
C GLY A 320 -19.78 -13.49 1.49
N PHE A 321 -18.57 -13.85 1.89
CA PHE A 321 -17.69 -14.76 1.15
C PHE A 321 -17.48 -16.00 2.01
N SER A 322 -18.31 -17.02 1.82
CA SER A 322 -18.25 -18.30 2.53
C SER A 322 -17.18 -19.25 1.97
N GLY A 323 -16.77 -19.03 0.71
CA GLY A 323 -15.90 -19.94 -0.04
C GLY A 323 -16.64 -20.79 -1.07
N ASP A 324 -17.95 -20.62 -1.23
CA ASP A 324 -18.69 -21.18 -2.36
C ASP A 324 -18.27 -20.47 -3.66
N TYR A 325 -17.87 -21.24 -4.67
CA TYR A 325 -17.28 -20.69 -5.88
C TYR A 325 -18.30 -19.84 -6.68
N SER A 326 -19.60 -20.00 -6.48
CA SER A 326 -20.63 -19.14 -7.08
C SER A 326 -20.56 -17.68 -6.61
N GLU A 327 -19.98 -17.40 -5.43
CA GLU A 327 -19.73 -16.04 -4.91
C GLU A 327 -18.66 -15.31 -5.75
N TYR A 328 -17.70 -16.05 -6.30
CA TYR A 328 -16.51 -15.51 -7.01
C TYR A 328 -16.59 -15.63 -8.53
N PHE A 329 -17.56 -16.38 -9.06
CA PHE A 329 -17.73 -16.64 -10.49
C PHE A 329 -19.21 -16.52 -10.90
N GLY A 330 -19.58 -15.39 -11.51
CA GLY A 330 -20.93 -15.14 -12.00
C GLY A 330 -21.11 -13.71 -12.54
N LEU A 331 -22.35 -13.32 -12.82
CA LEU A 331 -22.72 -12.01 -13.39
C LEU A 331 -22.46 -10.82 -12.44
N GLN A 332 -22.07 -11.08 -11.20
CA GLN A 332 -21.63 -10.07 -10.24
C GLN A 332 -20.17 -9.61 -10.44
N VAL A 333 -19.37 -10.36 -11.21
CA VAL A 333 -17.96 -10.06 -11.46
C VAL A 333 -17.83 -9.01 -12.55
N ASP A 334 -17.07 -7.95 -12.30
CA ASP A 334 -16.79 -6.92 -13.30
C ASP A 334 -15.68 -7.39 -14.25
N GLU A 335 -16.07 -7.95 -15.41
CA GLU A 335 -15.11 -8.42 -16.42
C GLU A 335 -14.23 -7.30 -16.99
N ASP A 336 -14.69 -6.05 -17.01
CA ASP A 336 -13.90 -4.90 -17.50
C ASP A 336 -12.70 -4.64 -16.56
N SER A 337 -12.96 -4.58 -15.24
CA SER A 337 -11.91 -4.38 -14.23
C SER A 337 -10.94 -5.57 -14.15
N LEU A 338 -11.47 -6.79 -14.29
CA LEU A 338 -10.69 -8.01 -14.25
C LEU A 338 -9.70 -8.09 -15.42
N VAL A 339 -10.14 -7.71 -16.63
CA VAL A 339 -9.24 -7.63 -17.80
C VAL A 339 -8.20 -6.53 -17.61
N TYR A 340 -8.56 -5.37 -17.01
CA TYR A 340 -7.58 -4.34 -16.65
C TYR A 340 -6.51 -4.87 -15.69
N LEU A 341 -6.88 -5.60 -14.63
CA LEU A 341 -5.93 -6.18 -13.68
C LEU A 341 -5.02 -7.24 -14.33
N MET A 342 -5.57 -8.11 -15.18
CA MET A 342 -4.77 -9.07 -15.95
C MET A 342 -3.80 -8.39 -16.91
N LEU A 343 -4.20 -7.29 -17.57
CA LEU A 343 -3.31 -6.47 -18.41
C LEU A 343 -2.20 -5.82 -17.57
N ALA A 344 -2.55 -5.21 -16.45
CA ALA A 344 -1.61 -4.54 -15.55
C ALA A 344 -0.51 -5.50 -15.11
N ASN A 345 -0.88 -6.66 -14.57
CA ASN A 345 0.08 -7.67 -14.13
C ASN A 345 0.85 -8.29 -15.30
N HIS A 346 0.23 -8.56 -16.45
CA HIS A 346 0.95 -9.08 -17.63
C HIS A 346 2.03 -8.10 -18.12
N ILE A 347 1.68 -6.82 -18.25
CA ILE A 347 2.58 -5.80 -18.77
C ILE A 347 3.70 -5.50 -17.76
N LEU A 348 3.38 -5.40 -16.46
CA LEU A 348 4.38 -5.17 -15.42
C LEU A 348 5.44 -6.27 -15.38
N HIS A 349 5.06 -7.54 -15.24
CA HIS A 349 6.04 -8.64 -15.18
C HIS A 349 6.75 -8.91 -16.52
N THR A 350 6.23 -8.41 -17.66
CA THR A 350 6.93 -8.52 -18.96
C THR A 350 7.95 -7.40 -19.18
N LEU A 351 7.68 -6.18 -18.70
CA LEU A 351 8.62 -5.05 -18.78
C LEU A 351 9.63 -5.04 -17.61
N TYR A 352 9.21 -5.53 -16.45
CA TYR A 352 9.95 -5.53 -15.19
C TYR A 352 9.82 -6.92 -14.53
N PRO A 353 10.61 -7.93 -14.95
CA PRO A 353 10.44 -9.32 -14.50
C PRO A 353 10.60 -9.55 -13.00
N ASP A 354 11.32 -8.66 -12.31
CA ASP A 354 11.56 -8.68 -10.87
C ASP A 354 10.61 -7.75 -10.08
N CYS A 355 9.59 -7.18 -10.74
CA CYS A 355 8.54 -6.39 -10.12
C CYS A 355 7.64 -7.26 -9.23
N ILE A 356 7.07 -6.67 -8.18
CA ILE A 356 6.17 -7.36 -7.25
C ILE A 356 4.80 -6.70 -7.20
N THR A 357 3.73 -7.46 -7.39
CA THR A 357 2.35 -6.93 -7.20
C THR A 357 1.55 -7.64 -6.10
N ILE A 358 0.94 -6.85 -5.23
CA ILE A 358 0.17 -7.29 -4.06
C ILE A 358 -1.29 -6.86 -4.23
N ALA A 359 -2.23 -7.77 -4.04
CA ALA A 359 -3.66 -7.48 -4.05
C ALA A 359 -4.22 -7.26 -2.63
N GLU A 360 -4.85 -6.11 -2.40
CA GLU A 360 -5.77 -5.91 -1.29
C GLU A 360 -7.18 -6.42 -1.66
N ASP A 361 -7.39 -7.71 -1.43
CA ASP A 361 -8.68 -8.37 -1.60
C ASP A 361 -9.12 -9.04 -0.31
N VAL A 362 -10.27 -8.63 0.25
CA VAL A 362 -10.86 -9.26 1.44
C VAL A 362 -11.70 -10.49 1.07
N SER A 363 -12.14 -10.65 -0.19
CA SER A 363 -13.03 -11.75 -0.58
C SER A 363 -12.39 -13.13 -0.46
N GLY A 364 -11.10 -13.26 -0.81
CA GLY A 364 -10.44 -14.56 -0.91
C GLY A 364 -10.44 -15.15 -2.32
N MET A 365 -10.60 -14.32 -3.36
CA MET A 365 -10.87 -14.75 -4.73
C MET A 365 -9.87 -15.81 -5.26
N PRO A 366 -10.35 -16.97 -5.75
CA PRO A 366 -9.49 -18.01 -6.32
C PRO A 366 -8.69 -17.56 -7.55
N ALA A 367 -7.42 -17.97 -7.61
CA ALA A 367 -6.45 -17.61 -8.66
C ALA A 367 -6.18 -16.09 -8.76
N MET A 368 -6.22 -15.40 -7.62
CA MET A 368 -5.68 -14.04 -7.48
C MET A 368 -4.18 -14.06 -7.76
N CYS A 369 -3.45 -14.97 -7.10
CA CYS A 369 -1.98 -15.02 -7.13
C CYS A 369 -1.47 -16.16 -8.01
N ARG A 370 -2.05 -16.29 -9.20
CA ARG A 370 -1.69 -17.26 -10.25
C ARG A 370 -1.47 -16.53 -11.57
N GLY A 371 -0.61 -17.08 -12.41
CA GLY A 371 -0.22 -16.47 -13.69
C GLY A 371 -1.42 -16.22 -14.63
N VAL A 372 -1.31 -15.18 -15.43
CA VAL A 372 -2.40 -14.75 -16.34
C VAL A 372 -2.66 -15.80 -17.43
N GLU A 373 -1.63 -16.56 -17.80
CA GLU A 373 -1.66 -17.70 -18.72
C GLU A 373 -2.39 -18.94 -18.16
N GLU A 374 -2.52 -19.05 -16.83
CA GLU A 374 -3.43 -20.01 -16.18
C GLU A 374 -4.89 -19.48 -16.12
N GLY A 375 -5.12 -18.25 -16.56
CA GLY A 375 -6.38 -17.52 -16.40
C GLY A 375 -6.60 -16.94 -15.00
N GLY A 376 -5.53 -16.79 -14.22
CA GLY A 376 -5.49 -16.04 -12.96
C GLY A 376 -5.37 -14.52 -13.18
N LEU A 377 -5.33 -13.76 -12.08
CA LEU A 377 -5.20 -12.30 -12.12
C LEU A 377 -3.75 -11.81 -12.26
N GLY A 378 -2.75 -12.68 -12.06
CA GLY A 378 -1.33 -12.36 -12.25
C GLY A 378 -0.64 -11.64 -11.09
N PHE A 379 -1.25 -11.56 -9.90
CA PHE A 379 -0.56 -10.98 -8.73
C PHE A 379 0.49 -11.95 -8.16
N ASP A 380 1.52 -11.42 -7.50
CA ASP A 380 2.41 -12.25 -6.69
C ASP A 380 1.75 -12.67 -5.38
N TYR A 381 1.23 -11.70 -4.64
CA TYR A 381 0.73 -11.89 -3.28
C TYR A 381 -0.66 -11.31 -3.10
N ARG A 382 -1.34 -11.79 -2.06
CA ARG A 382 -2.56 -11.17 -1.50
C ARG A 382 -2.36 -10.87 -0.02
N LEU A 383 -3.11 -9.91 0.51
CA LEU A 383 -3.16 -9.67 1.96
C LEU A 383 -3.96 -10.78 2.68
N ALA A 384 -3.45 -11.24 3.83
CA ALA A 384 -4.10 -12.21 4.71
C ALA A 384 -5.06 -11.52 5.71
N MET A 385 -6.02 -10.74 5.17
CA MET A 385 -6.83 -9.77 5.92
C MET A 385 -7.63 -10.34 7.11
N ALA A 386 -7.92 -11.64 7.13
CA ALA A 386 -8.62 -12.32 8.22
C ALA A 386 -7.77 -12.57 9.49
N ILE A 387 -6.44 -12.33 9.45
CA ILE A 387 -5.56 -12.58 10.61
C ILE A 387 -5.75 -11.51 11.71
N PRO A 388 -5.71 -10.19 11.43
CA PRO A 388 -6.02 -9.16 12.44
C PRO A 388 -7.39 -9.33 13.07
N ASP A 389 -8.44 -9.58 12.28
CA ASP A 389 -9.81 -9.81 12.76
C ASP A 389 -9.86 -10.92 13.83
N LYS A 390 -9.07 -11.99 13.65
CA LYS A 390 -8.96 -13.08 14.63
C LYS A 390 -8.31 -12.61 15.93
N TRP A 391 -7.26 -11.79 15.86
CA TRP A 391 -6.61 -11.25 17.06
C TRP A 391 -7.51 -10.25 17.80
N ILE A 392 -8.19 -9.35 17.09
CA ILE A 392 -9.18 -8.44 17.67
C ILE A 392 -10.30 -9.24 18.32
N GLN A 393 -10.89 -10.23 17.62
CA GLN A 393 -11.95 -11.08 18.17
C GLN A 393 -11.50 -11.75 19.48
N ILE A 394 -10.31 -12.35 19.48
CA ILE A 394 -9.75 -13.04 20.62
C ILE A 394 -9.54 -12.06 21.80
N LEU A 395 -8.92 -10.91 21.57
CA LEU A 395 -8.61 -9.92 22.62
C LEU A 395 -9.84 -9.19 23.16
N LYS A 396 -10.91 -9.07 22.35
CA LYS A 396 -12.14 -8.34 22.66
C LYS A 396 -13.23 -9.21 23.29
N GLU A 397 -13.32 -10.48 22.88
CA GLU A 397 -14.42 -11.39 23.26
C GLU A 397 -14.00 -12.51 24.22
N ARG A 398 -12.70 -12.81 24.36
CA ARG A 398 -12.22 -14.03 25.05
C ARG A 398 -11.17 -13.71 26.10
N LYS A 399 -11.27 -14.40 27.24
CA LYS A 399 -10.17 -14.46 28.19
C LYS A 399 -9.15 -15.50 27.74
N ASP A 400 -7.91 -15.37 28.20
CA ASP A 400 -6.80 -16.26 27.86
C ASP A 400 -7.09 -17.76 28.10
N GLU A 401 -7.85 -18.11 29.16
CA GLU A 401 -8.28 -19.49 29.40
C GLU A 401 -9.25 -20.04 28.34
N ASP A 402 -10.03 -19.16 27.69
CA ASP A 402 -11.01 -19.48 26.64
C ASP A 402 -10.41 -19.43 25.22
N TRP A 403 -9.13 -19.07 25.06
CA TRP A 403 -8.48 -19.05 23.74
C TRP A 403 -8.37 -20.48 23.18
N ASN A 404 -8.78 -20.64 21.92
CA ASN A 404 -8.77 -21.94 21.25
C ASN A 404 -7.59 -22.04 20.27
N MET A 405 -6.69 -22.98 20.51
CA MET A 405 -5.44 -23.13 19.76
C MET A 405 -5.70 -23.55 18.31
N GLY A 406 -6.64 -24.48 18.09
CA GLY A 406 -7.05 -24.93 16.77
C GLY A 406 -7.61 -23.82 15.89
N ASN A 407 -8.40 -22.90 16.45
CA ASN A 407 -8.92 -21.74 15.72
C ASN A 407 -7.82 -20.72 15.36
N ILE A 408 -6.80 -20.54 16.19
CA ILE A 408 -5.63 -19.71 15.88
C ILE A 408 -4.85 -20.34 14.73
N VAL A 409 -4.47 -21.61 14.85
CA VAL A 409 -3.77 -22.36 13.81
C VAL A 409 -4.57 -22.32 12.50
N PHE A 410 -5.88 -22.64 12.56
CA PHE A 410 -6.76 -22.62 11.38
C PHE A 410 -6.77 -21.27 10.67
N THR A 411 -6.95 -20.14 11.36
CA THR A 411 -6.91 -18.83 10.67
C THR A 411 -5.54 -18.53 10.05
N LEU A 412 -4.43 -18.91 10.69
CA LEU A 412 -3.09 -18.69 10.15
C LEU A 412 -2.75 -19.62 8.96
N THR A 413 -3.37 -20.81 8.87
CA THR A 413 -3.07 -21.82 7.85
C THR A 413 -4.14 -22.03 6.79
N ASN A 414 -5.36 -21.51 6.96
CA ASN A 414 -6.46 -21.62 5.99
C ASN A 414 -6.24 -20.69 4.78
N ARG A 415 -5.27 -21.05 3.94
CA ARG A 415 -4.74 -20.27 2.83
C ARG A 415 -4.62 -21.14 1.59
N ARG A 416 -4.72 -20.55 0.40
CA ARG A 416 -4.77 -21.30 -0.86
C ARG A 416 -3.37 -21.79 -1.25
N TYR A 417 -3.15 -23.10 -1.26
CA TYR A 417 -1.85 -23.67 -1.63
C TYR A 417 -1.46 -23.29 -3.07
N GLY A 418 -0.27 -22.70 -3.24
CA GLY A 418 0.20 -22.20 -4.54
C GLY A 418 -0.20 -20.76 -4.87
N GLU A 419 -0.84 -20.04 -3.95
CA GLU A 419 -1.09 -18.59 -4.00
C GLU A 419 -0.43 -17.96 -2.76
N LYS A 420 0.48 -16.98 -2.93
CA LYS A 420 1.30 -16.46 -1.81
C LYS A 420 0.51 -15.43 -0.98
N CYS A 421 0.66 -15.43 0.34
CA CYS A 421 0.04 -14.44 1.23
C CYS A 421 1.06 -13.58 1.98
N ILE A 422 0.79 -12.28 2.12
CA ILE A 422 1.44 -11.41 3.12
C ILE A 422 0.63 -11.49 4.42
N ALA A 423 1.29 -11.84 5.52
CA ALA A 423 0.69 -11.94 6.84
C ALA A 423 1.08 -10.76 7.75
N TYR A 424 0.13 -10.29 8.53
CA TYR A 424 0.30 -9.20 9.50
C TYR A 424 -0.67 -9.41 10.65
N ALA A 425 -0.27 -9.00 11.86
CA ALA A 425 -1.07 -9.20 13.06
C ALA A 425 -2.06 -8.06 13.33
N GLU A 426 -1.75 -6.87 12.78
CA GLU A 426 -2.53 -5.63 12.80
C GLU A 426 -2.06 -4.74 11.63
N SER A 427 -2.93 -3.88 11.12
CA SER A 427 -2.68 -2.98 9.98
C SER A 427 -2.79 -1.50 10.36
N HIS A 428 -2.64 -0.63 9.37
CA HIS A 428 -2.97 0.79 9.45
C HIS A 428 -4.42 1.06 9.92
N ASP A 429 -5.40 0.20 9.59
CA ASP A 429 -6.81 0.37 10.02
C ASP A 429 -6.98 0.20 11.53
N GLN A 430 -6.41 -0.85 12.14
CA GLN A 430 -6.46 -1.03 13.60
C GLN A 430 -5.71 0.07 14.36
N ALA A 431 -4.80 0.78 13.70
CA ALA A 431 -4.16 1.94 14.27
C ALA A 431 -5.05 3.20 14.29
N LEU A 432 -6.12 3.28 13.47
CA LEU A 432 -6.97 4.47 13.38
C LEU A 432 -7.91 4.68 14.58
N VAL A 433 -8.33 5.92 14.78
CA VAL A 433 -9.35 6.31 15.76
C VAL A 433 -10.67 5.55 15.54
N GLY A 434 -11.05 4.74 16.53
CA GLY A 434 -12.26 3.91 16.48
C GLY A 434 -12.00 2.44 16.83
N ASP A 435 -10.79 1.97 16.59
CA ASP A 435 -10.29 0.68 17.10
C ASP A 435 -9.10 0.91 18.06
N LYS A 436 -8.28 -0.13 18.28
CA LYS A 436 -7.05 -0.10 19.06
C LYS A 436 -5.97 -0.96 18.42
N THR A 437 -4.71 -0.56 18.57
CA THR A 437 -3.54 -1.43 18.31
C THR A 437 -3.55 -2.65 19.23
N LEU A 438 -2.85 -3.73 18.87
CA LEU A 438 -2.66 -4.91 19.73
C LEU A 438 -2.07 -4.52 21.08
N ALA A 439 -1.12 -3.59 21.11
CA ALA A 439 -0.54 -3.05 22.33
C ALA A 439 -1.60 -2.42 23.25
N PHE A 440 -2.52 -1.61 22.69
CA PHE A 440 -3.56 -0.93 23.48
C PHE A 440 -4.80 -1.81 23.77
N TRP A 441 -5.02 -2.89 23.01
CA TRP A 441 -5.88 -4.01 23.41
C TRP A 441 -5.31 -4.80 24.59
N LEU A 442 -3.99 -5.02 24.62
CA LEU A 442 -3.31 -5.85 25.61
C LEU A 442 -3.03 -5.14 26.95
N MET A 443 -2.74 -3.84 26.92
CA MET A 443 -2.23 -3.08 28.06
C MET A 443 -3.08 -1.84 28.43
N ASP A 444 -3.92 -1.35 27.52
CA ASP A 444 -4.79 -0.17 27.71
C ASP A 444 -4.03 1.00 28.39
N LYS A 445 -4.64 1.70 29.35
CA LYS A 445 -4.08 2.86 30.03
C LYS A 445 -2.85 2.58 30.91
N GLU A 446 -2.53 1.33 31.24
CA GLU A 446 -1.31 1.04 32.01
C GLU A 446 -0.04 1.34 31.18
N MET A 447 -0.14 1.43 29.84
CA MET A 447 0.96 1.88 28.99
C MET A 447 1.51 3.26 29.42
N TYR A 448 0.63 4.17 29.86
CA TYR A 448 0.99 5.54 30.25
C TYR A 448 1.68 5.64 31.61
N SER A 449 1.53 4.64 32.49
CA SER A 449 2.04 4.69 33.87
C SER A 449 3.09 3.62 34.19
N ASN A 450 3.08 2.49 33.49
CA ASN A 450 3.84 1.29 33.88
C ASN A 450 4.81 0.77 32.81
N MET A 451 5.02 1.52 31.71
CA MET A 451 6.07 1.24 30.71
C MET A 451 7.47 1.73 31.11
N SER A 452 7.66 2.31 32.30
CA SER A 452 8.98 2.63 32.84
C SER A 452 9.66 1.41 33.46
N SER A 453 10.95 1.22 33.17
CA SER A 453 11.82 0.22 33.82
C SER A 453 12.15 0.54 35.28
N HIS A 454 11.99 1.80 35.72
CA HIS A 454 12.22 2.22 37.10
C HIS A 454 11.06 1.90 38.05
N ILE A 455 9.89 1.53 37.49
CA ILE A 455 8.70 1.10 38.23
C ILE A 455 8.61 -0.43 38.10
N PRO A 456 8.18 -1.18 39.13
CA PRO A 456 7.94 -2.62 39.01
C PRO A 456 6.97 -2.95 37.85
N MET A 457 7.14 -4.15 37.26
CA MET A 457 6.25 -4.61 36.20
C MET A 457 4.94 -5.14 36.80
N THR A 458 3.81 -4.60 36.32
CA THR A 458 2.48 -5.13 36.64
C THR A 458 2.21 -6.37 35.80
N ALA A 459 1.33 -7.26 36.27
CA ALA A 459 0.95 -8.46 35.52
C ALA A 459 0.28 -8.12 34.16
N VAL A 460 -0.38 -6.97 34.05
CA VAL A 460 -0.97 -6.47 32.80
C VAL A 460 0.11 -6.10 31.78
N ILE A 461 1.14 -5.35 32.18
CA ILE A 461 2.25 -5.00 31.28
C ILE A 461 3.12 -6.21 30.96
N ASP A 462 3.33 -7.16 31.89
CA ASP A 462 4.05 -8.40 31.59
C ASP A 462 3.31 -9.23 30.54
N ARG A 463 2.03 -9.56 30.80
CA ARG A 463 1.13 -10.25 29.87
C ARG A 463 1.12 -9.56 28.50
N GLY A 464 0.97 -8.24 28.49
CA GLY A 464 0.92 -7.46 27.26
C GLY A 464 2.22 -7.52 26.46
N ILE A 465 3.37 -7.34 27.11
CA ILE A 465 4.68 -7.46 26.46
C ILE A 465 4.90 -8.89 25.92
N GLN A 466 4.57 -9.94 26.67
CA GLN A 466 4.77 -11.31 26.17
C GLN A 466 3.80 -11.64 25.02
N LEU A 467 2.49 -11.38 25.17
CA LEU A 467 1.49 -11.70 24.15
C LEU A 467 1.69 -10.89 22.86
N HIS A 468 2.09 -9.63 22.93
CA HIS A 468 2.42 -8.82 21.75
C HIS A 468 3.54 -9.47 20.90
N LYS A 469 4.58 -9.98 21.57
CA LYS A 469 5.68 -10.72 20.91
C LYS A 469 5.20 -12.07 20.37
N MET A 470 4.39 -12.82 21.12
CA MET A 470 3.85 -14.12 20.68
C MET A 470 2.93 -14.00 19.46
N ILE A 471 2.00 -13.05 19.47
CA ILE A 471 1.03 -12.79 18.40
C ILE A 471 1.73 -12.41 17.09
N ARG A 472 2.68 -11.47 17.15
CA ARG A 472 3.45 -11.06 15.97
C ARG A 472 4.31 -12.20 15.43
N LEU A 473 4.97 -12.97 16.31
CA LEU A 473 5.80 -14.12 15.92
C LEU A 473 5.02 -15.27 15.30
N ILE A 474 3.91 -15.71 15.90
CA ILE A 474 3.13 -16.82 15.33
C ILE A 474 2.53 -16.43 13.98
N THR A 475 2.14 -15.16 13.83
CA THR A 475 1.69 -14.60 12.54
C THR A 475 2.82 -14.60 11.50
N HIS A 476 4.02 -14.13 11.86
CA HIS A 476 5.18 -14.10 10.97
C HIS A 476 5.70 -15.50 10.59
N ALA A 477 5.60 -16.48 11.50
CA ALA A 477 6.12 -17.83 11.27
C ALA A 477 5.12 -18.75 10.53
N LEU A 478 3.81 -18.64 10.83
CA LEU A 478 2.77 -19.56 10.33
C LEU A 478 1.85 -18.93 9.26
N GLY A 479 1.62 -17.61 9.33
CA GLY A 479 0.53 -16.92 8.64
C GLY A 479 0.71 -16.63 7.15
N GLY A 480 1.92 -16.71 6.59
CA GLY A 480 2.18 -16.26 5.21
C GLY A 480 3.52 -16.66 4.60
N GLU A 481 3.75 -16.18 3.38
CA GLU A 481 4.99 -16.28 2.60
C GLU A 481 5.70 -14.92 2.48
N GLY A 482 5.08 -13.86 3.01
CA GLY A 482 5.70 -12.61 3.40
C GLY A 482 5.12 -12.12 4.74
N TYR A 483 5.79 -11.18 5.39
CA TYR A 483 5.33 -10.52 6.62
C TYR A 483 5.18 -9.00 6.40
N LEU A 484 4.20 -8.37 7.04
CA LEU A 484 3.99 -6.92 7.04
C LEU A 484 3.80 -6.38 8.46
N ASN A 485 4.35 -5.19 8.70
CA ASN A 485 4.18 -4.41 9.93
C ASN A 485 3.91 -2.94 9.60
N PHE A 486 2.86 -2.36 10.19
CA PHE A 486 2.59 -0.92 10.09
C PHE A 486 3.45 -0.11 11.07
N ILE A 487 4.04 0.99 10.56
CA ILE A 487 4.92 1.93 11.26
C ILE A 487 4.51 2.20 12.71
N GLY A 488 5.37 1.89 13.68
CA GLY A 488 5.18 2.05 15.11
C GLY A 488 4.65 0.81 15.84
N ASN A 489 3.98 -0.12 15.15
CA ASN A 489 3.42 -1.31 15.79
C ASN A 489 4.53 -2.32 16.17
N GLU A 490 5.73 -2.22 15.58
CA GLU A 490 6.89 -3.04 15.93
C GLU A 490 7.35 -2.86 17.39
N PHE A 491 7.20 -1.65 17.93
CA PHE A 491 7.53 -1.36 19.34
C PHE A 491 6.29 -1.23 20.24
N GLY A 492 5.10 -1.55 19.73
CA GLY A 492 3.83 -1.42 20.45
C GLY A 492 3.50 0.04 20.80
N HIS A 493 3.44 0.90 19.78
CA HIS A 493 3.09 2.32 19.93
C HIS A 493 1.76 2.50 20.72
N PRO A 494 1.72 3.42 21.70
CA PRO A 494 0.52 3.71 22.49
C PRO A 494 -0.50 4.55 21.71
N GLU A 495 -1.59 4.99 22.36
CA GLU A 495 -2.59 5.88 21.77
C GLU A 495 -3.25 5.25 20.52
N TRP A 496 -3.53 6.06 19.51
CA TRP A 496 -4.05 5.70 18.18
C TRP A 496 -3.59 6.76 17.18
N LEU A 497 -3.86 6.54 15.89
CA LEU A 497 -3.66 7.46 14.78
C LEU A 497 -4.98 8.20 14.50
N ASP A 498 -4.95 9.53 14.49
CA ASP A 498 -6.09 10.36 14.06
C ASP A 498 -5.58 11.54 13.25
N PHE A 499 -6.16 11.74 12.06
CA PHE A 499 -5.77 12.77 11.12
C PHE A 499 -6.56 14.07 11.35
N PRO A 500 -6.01 15.25 10.98
CA PRO A 500 -6.72 16.52 11.08
C PRO A 500 -8.07 16.51 10.35
N ARG A 501 -9.14 16.77 11.11
CA ARG A 501 -10.52 16.83 10.60
C ARG A 501 -11.39 17.71 11.50
N GLU A 502 -12.59 18.08 11.04
CA GLU A 502 -13.51 18.92 11.83
C GLU A 502 -13.78 18.32 13.23
N GLY A 503 -14.06 17.02 13.28
CA GLY A 503 -14.35 16.28 14.52
C GLY A 503 -13.19 16.17 15.54
N ASN A 504 -12.00 16.69 15.24
CA ASN A 504 -10.91 16.85 16.22
C ASN A 504 -10.29 18.26 16.22
N ASN A 505 -10.99 19.27 15.67
CA ASN A 505 -10.52 20.65 15.52
C ASN A 505 -9.23 20.79 14.67
N GLN A 506 -9.09 19.98 13.61
CA GLN A 506 -7.91 19.96 12.73
C GLN A 506 -6.61 19.63 13.48
N SER A 507 -6.69 18.73 14.48
CA SER A 507 -5.57 18.38 15.33
C SER A 507 -4.59 17.43 14.65
N TYR A 508 -3.30 17.80 14.65
CA TYR A 508 -2.18 16.93 14.28
C TYR A 508 -1.65 16.11 15.48
N HIS A 509 -2.27 16.19 16.67
CA HIS A 509 -1.72 15.60 17.89
C HIS A 509 -1.59 14.07 17.84
N TYR A 510 -2.43 13.37 17.07
CA TYR A 510 -2.31 11.92 16.86
C TYR A 510 -1.80 11.55 15.46
N ALA A 511 -1.58 12.54 14.59
CA ALA A 511 -1.05 12.35 13.22
C ALA A 511 0.49 12.29 13.21
N ARG A 512 1.06 11.47 14.11
CA ARG A 512 2.49 11.43 14.44
C ARG A 512 2.95 10.03 14.87
N ARG A 513 4.26 9.82 14.97
CA ARG A 513 4.88 8.58 15.47
C ARG A 513 5.97 8.84 16.49
N GLN A 514 5.76 8.33 17.70
CA GLN A 514 6.55 8.61 18.90
C GLN A 514 7.81 7.73 18.97
N PHE A 515 8.67 7.77 17.95
CA PHE A 515 9.93 7.00 17.90
C PHE A 515 10.84 7.26 19.13
N ASN A 516 10.76 8.47 19.69
CA ASN A 516 11.40 8.87 20.95
C ASN A 516 11.04 7.98 22.17
N LEU A 517 10.03 7.11 22.08
CA LEU A 517 9.70 6.12 23.12
C LEU A 517 10.64 4.90 23.09
N VAL A 518 11.28 4.64 21.94
CA VAL A 518 12.29 3.59 21.74
C VAL A 518 13.68 4.11 22.13
N ASP A 519 14.00 5.37 21.80
CA ASP A 519 15.28 6.03 22.10
C ASP A 519 15.52 6.24 23.61
N MET A 520 14.47 6.12 24.44
CA MET A 520 14.55 6.28 25.88
C MET A 520 14.84 4.94 26.57
N ASP A 521 16.12 4.66 26.83
CA ASP A 521 16.64 3.46 27.55
C ASP A 521 15.83 3.01 28.79
N HIS A 522 15.20 3.98 29.47
CA HIS A 522 14.43 3.72 30.69
C HIS A 522 13.00 3.24 30.44
N LEU A 523 12.51 3.20 29.19
CA LEU A 523 11.18 2.73 28.80
C LEU A 523 11.23 1.32 28.18
N ARG A 524 10.10 0.60 28.27
CA ARG A 524 10.01 -0.81 27.85
C ARG A 524 9.70 -1.01 26.36
N TYR A 525 9.38 0.04 25.60
CA TYR A 525 9.12 -0.06 24.15
C TYR A 525 10.31 -0.65 23.38
N TYR A 526 11.55 -0.35 23.81
CA TYR A 526 12.76 -0.96 23.24
C TYR A 526 12.79 -2.50 23.37
N GLN A 527 12.07 -3.11 24.34
CA GLN A 527 11.98 -4.58 24.46
C GLN A 527 11.14 -5.22 23.35
N LEU A 528 10.15 -4.48 22.83
CA LEU A 528 9.33 -4.88 21.69
C LEU A 528 10.09 -4.60 20.38
N TYR A 529 10.67 -3.41 20.24
CA TYR A 529 11.54 -3.03 19.11
C TYR A 529 12.70 -4.03 18.89
N ALA A 530 13.45 -4.33 19.95
CA ALA A 530 14.57 -5.26 19.89
C ALA A 530 14.10 -6.68 19.53
N PHE A 531 12.92 -7.12 19.98
CA PHE A 531 12.37 -8.39 19.53
C PHE A 531 12.02 -8.37 18.04
N ASP A 532 11.39 -7.32 17.54
CA ASP A 532 11.00 -7.25 16.13
C ASP A 532 12.21 -7.34 15.20
N ARG A 533 13.23 -6.54 15.49
CA ARG A 533 14.56 -6.61 14.88
C ARG A 533 15.11 -8.03 14.85
N ASP A 534 15.08 -8.68 16.00
CA ASP A 534 15.72 -9.96 16.21
C ASP A 534 14.89 -11.11 15.61
N MET A 535 13.56 -10.97 15.50
CA MET A 535 12.65 -11.83 14.74
C MET A 535 12.94 -11.76 13.24
N ASN A 536 12.94 -10.56 12.64
CA ASN A 536 13.20 -10.36 11.21
C ASN A 536 14.60 -10.84 10.79
N ARG A 537 15.64 -10.54 11.59
CA ARG A 537 17.00 -11.03 11.36
C ARG A 537 17.13 -12.56 11.50
N THR A 538 16.26 -13.18 12.30
CA THR A 538 16.22 -14.64 12.42
C THR A 538 15.48 -15.25 11.22
N GLU A 539 14.45 -14.61 10.66
CA GLU A 539 13.88 -15.04 9.38
C GLU A 539 14.90 -14.89 8.25
N ASP A 540 15.61 -13.78 8.15
CA ASP A 540 16.65 -13.57 7.12
C ASP A 540 17.72 -14.68 7.12
N LYS A 541 18.03 -15.22 8.30
CA LYS A 541 18.98 -16.32 8.47
C LYS A 541 18.44 -17.69 8.06
N TYR A 542 17.17 -18.01 8.32
CA TYR A 542 16.61 -19.36 8.15
C TYR A 542 15.56 -19.49 7.03
N GLY A 543 15.01 -18.38 6.53
CA GLY A 543 14.15 -18.29 5.35
C GLY A 543 12.76 -18.92 5.49
N TRP A 544 12.15 -18.89 6.68
CA TRP A 544 10.88 -19.61 6.91
C TRP A 544 9.69 -19.02 6.15
N LEU A 545 9.71 -17.74 5.75
CA LEU A 545 8.65 -17.19 4.90
C LEU A 545 8.71 -17.80 3.49
N ALA A 546 9.92 -17.96 2.95
CA ALA A 546 10.16 -18.63 1.66
C ALA A 546 10.08 -20.17 1.73
N ALA A 547 9.89 -20.74 2.92
CA ALA A 547 9.74 -22.18 3.11
C ALA A 547 8.27 -22.61 2.88
N PRO A 548 8.05 -23.89 2.52
CA PRO A 548 6.71 -24.48 2.44
C PRO A 548 5.87 -24.26 3.72
N PRO A 549 4.53 -24.45 3.66
CA PRO A 549 3.66 -24.39 4.83
C PRO A 549 4.16 -25.28 5.97
N ALA A 550 4.00 -24.80 7.21
CA ALA A 550 4.51 -25.48 8.39
C ALA A 550 3.86 -26.85 8.64
N PHE A 551 4.61 -27.76 9.26
CA PHE A 551 4.05 -28.99 9.82
C PHE A 551 3.66 -28.75 11.28
N ILE A 552 2.35 -28.70 11.56
CA ILE A 552 1.82 -28.48 12.92
C ILE A 552 1.74 -29.82 13.65
N SER A 553 2.60 -29.99 14.65
CA SER A 553 2.73 -31.24 15.42
C SER A 553 1.92 -31.23 16.73
N ALA A 554 1.56 -30.05 17.26
CA ALA A 554 0.65 -29.94 18.41
C ALA A 554 -0.20 -28.65 18.40
N GLN A 555 -1.43 -28.77 18.91
CA GLN A 555 -2.39 -27.68 19.16
C GLN A 555 -3.23 -28.03 20.40
N HIS A 556 -2.58 -28.07 21.57
CA HIS A 556 -3.16 -28.61 22.81
C HIS A 556 -4.00 -27.56 23.56
N GLU A 557 -5.31 -27.78 23.63
CA GLU A 557 -6.30 -26.83 24.17
C GLU A 557 -6.27 -26.64 25.69
N GLU A 558 -5.95 -27.70 26.45
CA GLU A 558 -5.85 -27.67 27.93
C GLU A 558 -4.51 -27.11 28.42
N ASP A 559 -3.44 -27.34 27.63
CA ASP A 559 -2.11 -26.81 27.90
C ASP A 559 -1.89 -25.42 27.30
N LYS A 560 -2.74 -24.99 26.35
CA LYS A 560 -2.55 -23.79 25.52
C LYS A 560 -1.20 -23.78 24.78
N VAL A 561 -0.78 -24.94 24.28
CA VAL A 561 0.52 -25.11 23.59
C VAL A 561 0.31 -25.35 22.09
N ILE A 562 1.02 -24.58 21.27
CA ILE A 562 1.13 -24.77 19.82
C ILE A 562 2.58 -25.11 19.47
N VAL A 563 2.77 -26.15 18.64
CA VAL A 563 4.07 -26.55 18.10
C VAL A 563 3.98 -26.76 16.60
N PHE A 564 4.95 -26.22 15.86
CA PHE A 564 5.14 -26.53 14.44
C PHE A 564 6.61 -26.41 14.01
N ASP A 565 6.95 -27.13 12.94
CA ASP A 565 8.22 -27.01 12.21
C ASP A 565 8.03 -26.20 10.93
N ARG A 566 8.87 -25.19 10.68
CA ARG A 566 8.94 -24.48 9.39
C ARG A 566 10.36 -24.00 9.10
N GLY A 567 10.85 -24.15 7.87
CA GLY A 567 12.18 -23.67 7.48
C GLY A 567 13.35 -24.27 8.28
N ASN A 568 13.23 -25.52 8.75
CA ASN A 568 14.16 -26.19 9.68
C ASN A 568 14.27 -25.55 11.08
N VAL A 569 13.29 -24.73 11.47
CA VAL A 569 13.12 -24.16 12.81
C VAL A 569 11.92 -24.79 13.49
N LEU A 570 12.10 -25.27 14.72
CA LEU A 570 11.03 -25.76 15.60
C LEU A 570 10.53 -24.62 16.49
N PHE A 571 9.24 -24.30 16.37
CA PHE A 571 8.57 -23.24 17.10
C PHE A 571 7.70 -23.84 18.21
N ILE A 572 7.80 -23.31 19.44
CA ILE A 572 6.97 -23.69 20.58
C ILE A 572 6.40 -22.43 21.25
N PHE A 573 5.08 -22.34 21.30
CA PHE A 573 4.34 -21.27 21.96
C PHE A 573 3.58 -21.83 23.16
N ASN A 574 3.77 -21.24 24.35
CA ASN A 574 2.96 -21.52 25.54
C ASN A 574 2.04 -20.32 25.83
N PHE A 575 0.81 -20.36 25.33
CA PHE A 575 -0.22 -19.34 25.59
C PHE A 575 -0.91 -19.54 26.95
N HIS A 576 -0.44 -20.44 27.82
CA HIS A 576 -1.08 -20.65 29.11
C HIS A 576 -0.84 -19.46 30.04
N HIS A 577 -1.93 -18.79 30.39
CA HIS A 577 -2.02 -17.63 31.30
C HIS A 577 -1.42 -17.82 32.72
N THR A 578 -0.89 -18.99 33.07
CA THR A 578 -0.40 -19.33 34.42
C THR A 578 0.59 -20.50 34.46
N LYS A 579 0.35 -21.60 33.73
CA LYS A 579 1.22 -22.80 33.80
C LYS A 579 2.54 -22.59 33.04
N SER A 580 3.63 -23.04 33.65
CA SER A 580 4.90 -23.33 32.99
C SER A 580 5.12 -24.84 33.00
N PHE A 581 5.62 -25.40 31.90
CA PHE A 581 5.81 -26.84 31.74
C PHE A 581 7.29 -27.22 31.86
N GLN A 582 7.57 -28.31 32.57
CA GLN A 582 8.88 -28.96 32.65
C GLN A 582 8.80 -30.31 31.92
N ASP A 583 9.90 -30.74 31.31
CA ASP A 583 10.03 -31.98 30.53
C ASP A 583 8.92 -32.20 29.46
N TYR A 584 8.39 -31.09 28.93
CA TYR A 584 7.34 -31.12 27.90
C TYR A 584 7.83 -31.82 26.64
N ARG A 585 7.11 -32.85 26.19
CA ARG A 585 7.51 -33.63 25.02
C ARG A 585 7.01 -32.97 23.75
N VAL A 586 7.92 -32.85 22.79
CA VAL A 586 7.70 -32.17 21.52
C VAL A 586 8.06 -33.14 20.40
N GLY A 587 7.17 -33.28 19.41
CA GLY A 587 7.45 -34.06 18.20
C GLY A 587 8.35 -33.27 17.26
N VAL A 588 9.30 -33.95 16.62
CA VAL A 588 10.23 -33.39 15.63
C VAL A 588 10.44 -34.37 14.48
N ASP A 589 10.67 -33.86 13.28
CA ASP A 589 10.87 -34.69 12.07
C ASP A 589 12.24 -35.39 12.05
N ILE A 590 13.32 -34.66 12.36
CA ILE A 590 14.70 -35.16 12.23
C ILE A 590 15.31 -35.43 13.62
N PRO A 591 15.81 -36.65 13.91
CA PRO A 591 16.48 -36.93 15.18
C PRO A 591 17.84 -36.23 15.25
N GLY A 592 18.03 -35.36 16.24
CA GLY A 592 19.27 -34.59 16.37
C GLY A 592 19.45 -33.91 17.74
N LYS A 593 20.50 -33.11 17.86
CA LYS A 593 20.66 -32.17 18.98
C LYS A 593 20.07 -30.83 18.58
N TYR A 594 19.04 -30.41 19.31
CA TYR A 594 18.42 -29.11 19.14
C TYR A 594 18.96 -28.11 20.18
N PRO A 595 20.00 -27.31 19.89
CA PRO A 595 20.32 -26.15 20.72
C PRO A 595 19.16 -25.15 20.75
N PHE A 596 19.02 -24.48 21.88
CA PHE A 596 18.28 -23.24 21.96
C PHE A 596 18.97 -22.15 21.12
N GLY A 597 18.20 -21.18 20.60
CA GLY A 597 18.73 -20.06 19.82
C GLY A 597 19.63 -19.11 20.61
N SER A 598 20.89 -19.49 20.83
CA SER A 598 21.85 -18.75 21.65
C SER A 598 22.16 -17.34 21.13
N ASN A 599 22.35 -16.41 22.06
CA ASN A 599 22.81 -15.02 21.88
C ASN A 599 21.83 -13.99 21.28
N ILE A 600 20.85 -14.37 20.45
CA ILE A 600 19.88 -13.39 19.90
C ILE A 600 18.80 -13.07 20.93
N PHE A 601 17.89 -14.02 21.21
CA PHE A 601 16.70 -13.73 22.02
C PHE A 601 16.93 -13.61 23.54
N GLN A 602 18.11 -13.97 24.05
CA GLN A 602 18.32 -14.19 25.49
C GLN A 602 18.27 -12.94 26.40
N LYS A 603 18.40 -11.71 25.87
CA LYS A 603 18.55 -10.50 26.73
C LYS A 603 17.22 -9.84 27.14
N TYR A 604 16.12 -10.11 26.42
CA TYR A 604 14.82 -9.45 26.62
C TYR A 604 13.63 -10.44 26.65
N PHE A 605 13.89 -11.73 26.90
CA PHE A 605 12.88 -12.78 26.93
C PHE A 605 12.74 -13.45 28.29
N PHE A 606 11.49 -13.61 28.71
CA PHE A 606 11.12 -14.32 29.92
C PHE A 606 10.00 -15.35 29.62
N TYR A 607 10.27 -16.59 30.02
CA TYR A 607 9.35 -17.72 30.30
C TYR A 607 8.34 -18.26 29.27
N GLN A 608 7.92 -17.57 28.20
CA GLN A 608 6.75 -18.02 27.37
C GLN A 608 6.99 -18.44 25.90
N ILE A 609 8.17 -18.19 25.32
CA ILE A 609 8.52 -18.64 23.94
C ILE A 609 9.81 -19.45 23.98
N PHE A 610 9.84 -20.59 23.28
CA PHE A 610 11.03 -21.42 23.12
C PHE A 610 11.29 -21.71 21.64
N PHE A 611 12.54 -21.48 21.20
CA PHE A 611 13.01 -21.79 19.84
C PHE A 611 14.09 -22.86 19.89
N PHE A 612 13.99 -23.83 18.98
CA PHE A 612 14.92 -24.94 18.86
C PHE A 612 15.32 -25.13 17.39
N PHE A 613 16.62 -25.32 17.15
CA PHE A 613 17.19 -25.36 15.79
C PHE A 613 17.87 -26.70 15.53
N LEU A 614 17.75 -27.23 14.32
CA LEU A 614 18.64 -28.32 13.88
C LEU A 614 20.06 -27.78 13.67
N LEU A 615 21.05 -28.46 14.26
CA LEU A 615 22.44 -28.39 13.82
C LEU A 615 22.69 -29.49 12.78
N PHE A 616 23.34 -29.09 11.68
CA PHE A 616 24.12 -29.96 10.79
C PHE A 616 25.59 -29.57 10.93
#